data_AF-A0A936GJY7-F1
#
_entry.id   AF-A0A936GJY7-F1
#
_cell.length_a   1.000
_cell.length_b   1.000
_cell.length_c   1.000
_cell.angle_alpha   90.00
_cell.angle_beta   90.00
_cell.angle_gamma   90.00
#
_symmetry.space_group_name_H-M   'P 1'
#
loop_
_entity.id
_entity.type
_entity.pdbx_description
1 polymer ?
#
loop_
_entity_poly.entity_id
_entity_poly.type
_entity_poly.pdbx_seq_one_letter_code
_entity_poly.pdbx_strand_id
1 'polypeptide(L)' 'MLETGKYRISEVAYDVGFSDPKYFSTCFSKQFNKTPSEYVRDKNT' A
#
# COMPACT_ATOMS: atom_id res chain seq x y z
N MET A 1 -7.89 6.63 3.53
CA MET A 1 -7.87 6.15 2.13
C MET A 1 -7.61 4.65 2.01
N LEU A 2 -6.65 4.04 2.72
CA LEU A 2 -6.47 2.57 2.74
C LEU A 2 -7.57 1.78 3.50
N GLU A 3 -8.46 2.48 4.22
CA GLU A 3 -9.47 1.85 5.09
C GLU A 3 -10.72 1.34 4.37
N THR A 4 -10.91 1.66 3.10
CA THR A 4 -12.11 1.27 2.35
C THR A 4 -11.95 -0.03 1.55
N GLY A 5 -10.78 -0.68 1.58
CA GLY A 5 -10.51 -1.94 0.87
C GLY A 5 -10.59 -1.86 -0.67
N LYS A 6 -10.87 -0.67 -1.23
CA LYS A 6 -11.10 -0.46 -2.67
C LYS A 6 -9.89 0.02 -3.45
N TYR A 7 -8.85 0.49 -2.76
CA TYR A 7 -7.69 1.06 -3.42
C TYR A 7 -6.63 -0.01 -3.68
N ARG A 8 -6.28 -0.19 -4.95
CA ARG A 8 -5.13 -1.02 -5.32
C ARG A 8 -3.87 -0.32 -4.83
N ILE A 9 -2.88 -1.08 -4.36
CA ILE A 9 -1.57 -0.59 -3.91
C ILE A 9 -0.94 0.38 -4.93
N SER A 10 -1.20 0.14 -6.22
CA SER A 10 -0.82 1.02 -7.32
C SER A 10 -1.45 2.40 -7.25
N GLU A 11 -2.75 2.51 -6.96
CA GLU A 11 -3.41 3.81 -6.86
C GLU A 11 -2.89 4.60 -5.67
N VAL A 12 -2.68 3.95 -4.52
CA VAL A 12 -2.10 4.61 -3.34
C VAL A 12 -0.69 5.13 -3.63
N ALA A 13 0.13 4.34 -4.34
CA ALA A 13 1.45 4.76 -4.76
C ALA A 13 1.38 6.02 -5.65
N TYR A 14 0.51 6.05 -6.65
CA TYR A 14 0.35 7.23 -7.50
C TYR A 14 -0.18 8.45 -6.73
N ASP A 15 -1.11 8.24 -5.79
CA ASP A 15 -1.73 9.30 -4.98
C ASP A 15 -0.72 9.97 -4.03
N VAL A 16 0.19 9.19 -3.44
CA VAL A 16 1.27 9.71 -2.58
C VAL A 16 2.48 10.24 -3.38
N GLY A 17 2.40 10.30 -4.71
CA GLY A 17 3.42 10.86 -5.58
C GLY A 17 4.54 9.89 -6.01
N PHE A 18 4.36 8.58 -5.79
CA PHE A 18 5.27 7.57 -6.32
C PHE A 18 4.88 7.21 -7.75
N SER A 19 5.83 7.33 -8.68
CA SER A 19 5.65 6.90 -10.07
C SER A 19 5.68 5.37 -10.23
N ASP A 20 6.20 4.65 -9.24
CA ASP A 20 6.40 3.20 -9.32
C ASP A 20 5.82 2.46 -8.09
N PRO A 21 4.69 1.74 -8.25
CA PRO A 21 4.03 0.98 -7.17
C PRO A 21 4.90 -0.09 -6.52
N LYS A 22 5.84 -0.64 -7.29
CA LYS A 22 6.76 -1.68 -6.80
C LYS A 22 7.73 -1.07 -5.79
N TYR A 23 8.27 0.11 -6.12
CA TYR A 23 9.16 0.85 -5.24
C TYR A 23 8.44 1.31 -3.97
N PHE A 24 7.22 1.81 -4.10
CA PHE A 24 6.36 2.13 -2.96
C PHE A 24 6.20 0.92 -2.01
N SER A 25 5.96 -0.27 -2.56
CA SER A 25 5.80 -1.49 -1.76
C SER A 25 7.07 -1.88 -1.01
N THR A 26 8.26 -1.65 -1.59
CA THR A 26 9.55 -1.90 -0.94
C THR A 26 9.83 -0.90 0.19
N CYS A 27 9.52 0.38 -0.01
CA CYS A 27 9.65 1.40 1.03
C CYS A 27 8.65 1.16 2.16
N PHE A 28 7.41 0.83 1.82
CA PHE A 28 6.35 0.55 2.79
C PHE A 28 6.69 -0.66 3.65
N SER A 29 7.15 -1.76 3.04
CA SER A 29 7.52 -2.96 3.79
C SER A 29 8.73 -2.75 4.68
N LYS A 30 9.71 -1.91 4.30
CA LYS A 30 10.80 -1.50 5.19
C LYS A 30 10.31 -0.66 6.38
N GLN A 31 9.35 0.23 6.16
CA GLN A 31 8.87 1.16 7.19
C GLN A 31 7.90 0.48 8.17
N PHE A 32 6.99 -0.34 7.67
CA PHE A 32 5.90 -0.96 8.43
C PHE A 32 6.12 -2.44 8.74
N ASN A 33 7.24 -3.01 8.27
CA ASN A 33 7.61 -4.43 8.42
C ASN A 33 6.50 -5.40 7.96
N LYS A 34 5.63 -4.94 7.06
CA LYS A 34 4.49 -5.63 6.47
C LYS A 34 4.34 -5.16 5.02
N THR A 35 4.01 -6.05 4.10
CA THR A 35 3.70 -5.59 2.74
C THR A 35 2.39 -4.79 2.75
N PRO A 36 2.23 -3.78 1.89
CA PRO A 36 0.98 -3.02 1.87
C PRO A 36 -0.21 -3.91 1.45
N SER A 37 0.02 -5.02 0.72
CA SER A 37 -0.98 -6.05 0.45
C SER A 37 -1.45 -6.78 1.71
N GLU A 38 -0.53 -7.12 2.62
CA GLU A 38 -0.88 -7.69 3.93
C GLU A 38 -1.63 -6.68 4.79
N TYR A 39 -1.20 -5.42 4.78
CA TYR A 39 -1.85 -4.35 5.54
C TYR A 39 -3.30 -4.10 5.11
N VAL A 40 -3.57 -4.13 3.80
CA VAL A 40 -4.94 -4.00 3.26
C VAL A 40 -5.78 -5.23 3.57
N ARG A 41 -5.19 -6.44 3.56
CA ARG A 41 -5.89 -7.70 3.88
C ARG A 41 -6.31 -7.78 5.35
N ASP A 42 -5.45 -7.30 6.26
CA ASP A 42 -5.67 -7.31 7.71
C ASP A 42 -6.84 -6.41 8.14
N LYS A 43 -7.09 -5.30 7.42
CA LYS A 43 -8.16 -4.33 7.73
C LYS A 43 -9.55 -4.67 7.19
N ASN A 44 -9.72 -5.79 6.47
CA ASN A 44 -11.03 -6.26 5.98
C ASN A 44 -11.65 -7.34 6.89
N THR A 45 -11.27 -7.39 8.16
CA THR A 45 -11.98 -8.08 9.26
C THR A 45 -12.52 -7.03 10.21
#